data_AF-A0A9X0HHL1-F1
#
_entry.id   AF-A0A9X0HHL1-F1
#
_cell.length_a   1.000
_cell.length_b   1.000
_cell.length_c   1.000
_cell.angle_alpha   90.00
_cell.angle_beta   90.00
_cell.angle_gamma   90.00
#
_symmetry.space_group_name_H-M   'P 1'
#
loop_
_entity.id
_entity.type
_entity.pdbx_description
1 polymer ?
#
loop_
_entity_poly.entity_id
_entity_poly.type
_entity_poly.pdbx_seq_one_letter_code
_entity_poly.pdbx_strand_id
1 'polypeptide(L)'
;MRSGVVVLVALMPACKVQHGPIGFWSRNRLDAQEERHGPWRFYFDSNETQLVSRGHYYHGRPRGHWRYYTFEGKLDHDDRYRHGGLMLVRHFHANGQIARRGQARLSSDTVQVQYYWFGIWQLYDDKGRATGWELYDKGYRTAHGLGVSKPDRAAKSNQAPKE
;
A
#
# COMPACT_ATOMS: atom_id res chain seq x y z
N MET A 1 -6.87 72.17 -19.79
CA MET A 1 -6.72 70.81 -20.35
C MET A 1 -5.76 70.05 -19.44
N ARG A 2 -6.26 69.12 -18.63
CA ARG A 2 -5.41 68.27 -17.76
C ARG A 2 -5.59 66.83 -18.22
N SER A 3 -4.55 66.27 -18.82
CA SER A 3 -4.47 64.86 -19.21
C SER A 3 -4.37 63.99 -17.96
N GLY A 4 -5.32 63.08 -17.79
CA GLY A 4 -5.23 62.00 -16.80
C GLY A 4 -4.64 60.75 -17.46
N VAL A 5 -3.52 60.26 -16.94
CA VAL A 5 -2.99 58.94 -17.26
C VAL A 5 -3.75 57.91 -16.43
N VAL A 6 -4.44 56.97 -17.08
CA VAL A 6 -5.06 55.82 -16.42
C VAL A 6 -4.04 54.69 -16.42
N VAL A 7 -3.50 54.36 -15.24
CA VAL A 7 -2.70 53.16 -15.05
C VAL A 7 -3.65 52.00 -14.76
N LEU A 8 -3.79 51.10 -15.72
CA LEU A 8 -4.62 49.91 -15.61
C LEU A 8 -3.79 48.80 -14.96
N VAL A 9 -3.91 48.64 -13.64
CA VAL A 9 -3.31 47.53 -12.91
C VAL A 9 -4.10 46.27 -13.22
N ALA A 10 -3.56 45.43 -14.10
CA ALA A 10 -4.08 44.10 -14.36
C ALA A 10 -3.74 43.19 -13.17
N LEU A 11 -4.69 43.02 -12.24
CA LEU A 11 -4.67 41.93 -11.28
C LEU A 11 -4.85 40.61 -12.04
N MET A 12 -3.76 39.86 -12.18
CA MET A 12 -3.82 38.47 -12.61
C MET A 12 -4.70 37.69 -11.63
N PRO A 13 -5.81 37.06 -12.07
CA PRO A 13 -6.61 36.25 -11.18
C PRO A 13 -5.75 35.10 -10.66
N ALA A 14 -5.79 34.91 -9.33
CA ALA A 14 -5.27 33.71 -8.67
C ALA A 14 -5.66 32.48 -9.50
N CYS A 15 -4.69 31.61 -9.79
CA CYS A 15 -4.88 30.38 -10.53
C CYS A 15 -6.06 29.61 -9.91
N LYS A 16 -7.25 29.73 -10.50
CA LYS A 16 -8.41 28.97 -10.08
C LYS A 16 -8.16 27.56 -10.56
N VAL A 17 -7.70 26.70 -9.66
CA VAL A 17 -7.75 25.25 -9.85
C VAL A 17 -9.16 24.91 -10.29
N GLN A 18 -9.32 24.43 -11.53
CA GLN A 18 -10.61 24.08 -12.09
C GLN A 18 -11.15 22.86 -11.36
N HIS A 19 -12.05 23.08 -10.40
CA HIS A 19 -12.83 22.02 -9.77
C HIS A 19 -13.99 21.65 -10.70
N GLY A 20 -13.70 20.89 -11.76
CA GLY A 20 -14.73 20.30 -12.62
C GLY A 20 -15.57 19.26 -11.86
N PRO A 21 -16.77 18.89 -12.36
CA PRO A 21 -17.61 17.89 -11.72
C PRO A 21 -16.87 16.56 -11.55
N ILE A 22 -17.04 15.96 -10.39
CA ILE A 22 -16.39 14.73 -9.94
C ILE A 22 -16.96 13.56 -10.74
N GLY A 23 -16.43 13.31 -11.93
CA GLY A 23 -16.74 12.09 -12.66
C GLY A 23 -16.15 10.86 -11.97
N PHE A 24 -16.81 9.71 -12.08
CA PHE A 24 -16.36 8.39 -11.61
C PHE A 24 -14.94 7.99 -12.11
N TRP A 25 -14.42 8.70 -13.11
CA TRP A 25 -13.09 8.53 -13.70
C TRP A 25 -11.98 9.34 -13.00
N SER A 26 -12.34 10.19 -12.04
CA SER A 26 -11.39 11.04 -11.32
C SER A 26 -10.55 10.21 -10.35
N ARG A 27 -9.22 10.29 -10.50
CA ARG A 27 -8.21 9.60 -9.67
C ARG A 27 -7.29 10.66 -9.05
N ASN A 28 -6.56 10.28 -8.01
CA ASN A 28 -5.59 11.13 -7.32
C ASN A 28 -6.21 12.41 -6.72
N ARG A 29 -7.32 12.23 -5.99
CA ARG A 29 -8.12 13.32 -5.43
C ARG A 29 -7.82 13.55 -3.96
N LEU A 30 -7.80 14.81 -3.54
CA LEU A 30 -7.75 15.19 -2.14
C LEU A 30 -9.17 15.42 -1.59
N ASP A 31 -9.36 15.17 -0.30
CA ASP A 31 -10.57 15.58 0.43
C ASP A 31 -10.46 17.04 0.93
N ALA A 32 -11.44 17.48 1.72
CA ALA A 32 -11.51 18.85 2.24
C ALA A 32 -10.36 19.19 3.21
N GLN A 33 -9.62 18.19 3.69
CA GLN A 33 -8.46 18.35 4.56
C GLN A 33 -7.15 18.30 3.76
N GLU A 34 -7.22 18.35 2.43
CA GLU A 34 -6.09 18.18 1.51
C GLU A 34 -5.43 16.79 1.64
N GLU A 35 -6.14 15.81 2.17
CA GLU A 35 -5.64 14.44 2.33
C GLU A 35 -6.08 13.56 1.16
N ARG A 36 -5.23 12.60 0.79
CA ARG A 36 -5.54 11.67 -0.31
C ARG A 36 -6.84 10.90 -0.04
N HIS A 37 -7.72 10.84 -1.04
CA HIS A 37 -9.04 10.23 -0.91
C HIS A 37 -9.47 9.53 -2.21
N GLY A 38 -10.09 8.35 -2.07
CA GLY A 38 -10.62 7.60 -3.21
C GLY A 38 -9.54 6.86 -4.01
N PRO A 39 -9.79 6.55 -5.29
CA PRO A 39 -8.84 5.80 -6.11
C PRO A 39 -7.56 6.61 -6.37
N TRP A 40 -6.42 5.96 -6.18
CA TRP A 40 -5.11 6.59 -6.32
C TRP A 40 -4.16 5.74 -7.14
N ARG A 41 -3.33 6.39 -7.95
CA ARG A 41 -2.32 5.78 -8.80
C ARG A 41 -1.01 6.57 -8.73
N PHE A 42 0.10 5.86 -8.74
CA PHE A 42 1.45 6.42 -8.88
C PHE A 42 2.07 5.90 -10.16
N TYR A 43 2.92 6.71 -10.78
CA TYR A 43 3.53 6.43 -12.08
C TYR A 43 5.03 6.65 -12.03
N PHE A 44 5.77 5.90 -12.85
CA PHE A 44 7.23 6.04 -12.98
C PHE A 44 7.59 7.27 -13.83
N ASP A 45 6.70 7.64 -14.75
CA ASP A 45 6.88 8.74 -15.68
C ASP A 45 5.81 9.82 -15.52
N SER A 46 6.17 11.05 -15.91
CA SER A 46 5.30 12.22 -15.89
C SER A 46 4.13 12.13 -16.88
N ASN A 47 4.22 11.28 -17.90
CA ASN A 47 3.16 11.09 -18.91
C ASN A 47 2.10 10.07 -18.44
N GLU A 48 2.23 9.53 -17.22
CA GLU A 48 1.34 8.55 -16.61
C GLU A 48 1.16 7.25 -17.42
N THR A 49 2.21 6.84 -18.14
CA THR A 49 2.16 5.65 -19.02
C THR A 49 2.54 4.36 -18.30
N GLN A 50 3.39 4.43 -17.28
CA GLN A 50 3.93 3.29 -16.54
C GLN A 50 3.53 3.34 -15.07
N LEU A 51 2.62 2.45 -14.69
CA LEU A 51 2.03 2.43 -13.36
C LEU A 51 3.04 1.85 -12.34
N VAL A 52 3.31 2.59 -11.26
CA VAL A 52 4.08 2.11 -10.09
C VAL A 52 3.16 1.34 -9.16
N SER A 53 2.03 1.95 -8.82
CA SER A 53 1.07 1.34 -7.90
C SER A 53 -0.32 1.92 -8.05
N ARG A 54 -1.32 1.16 -7.61
CA ARG A 54 -2.70 1.63 -7.51
C ARG A 54 -3.40 1.05 -6.29
N GLY A 55 -4.31 1.83 -5.73
CA GLY A 55 -5.14 1.42 -4.62
C GLY A 55 -6.16 2.50 -4.27
N HIS A 56 -6.58 2.52 -3.02
CA HIS A 56 -7.51 3.53 -2.51
C HIS A 56 -6.97 4.16 -1.25
N TYR A 57 -7.20 5.46 -1.10
CA TYR A 57 -7.02 6.19 0.16
C TYR A 57 -8.38 6.55 0.78
N TYR A 58 -8.35 6.82 2.08
CA TYR A 58 -9.44 7.43 2.84
C TYR A 58 -8.81 8.29 3.94
N HIS A 59 -8.99 9.61 3.84
CA HIS A 59 -8.41 10.60 4.78
C HIS A 59 -6.91 10.35 4.98
N GLY A 60 -6.17 10.36 3.86
CA GLY A 60 -4.71 10.22 3.83
C GLY A 60 -4.20 8.80 4.07
N ARG A 61 -5.04 7.86 4.54
CA ARG A 61 -4.65 6.49 4.90
C ARG A 61 -4.94 5.48 3.78
N PRO A 62 -3.98 4.63 3.40
CA PRO A 62 -4.21 3.60 2.40
C PRO A 62 -5.20 2.55 2.92
N ARG A 63 -6.11 2.09 2.06
CA ARG A 63 -7.12 1.08 2.39
C ARG A 63 -7.35 0.08 1.25
N GLY A 64 -7.93 -1.06 1.61
CA GLY A 64 -8.37 -2.06 0.65
C GLY A 64 -7.21 -2.80 -0.02
N HIS A 65 -7.31 -3.00 -1.33
CA HIS A 65 -6.31 -3.71 -2.13
C HIS A 65 -5.39 -2.72 -2.83
N TRP A 66 -4.10 -2.82 -2.55
CA TRP A 66 -3.03 -2.08 -3.19
C TRP A 66 -2.22 -3.04 -4.06
N ARG A 67 -1.86 -2.60 -5.26
CA ARG A 67 -1.06 -3.38 -6.22
C ARG A 67 0.12 -2.55 -6.65
N TYR A 68 1.28 -3.19 -6.73
CA TYR A 68 2.56 -2.58 -7.06
C TYR A 68 3.15 -3.31 -8.25
N TYR A 69 3.76 -2.57 -9.17
CA TYR A 69 4.18 -3.08 -10.46
C TYR A 69 5.66 -2.78 -10.70
N THR A 70 6.32 -3.66 -11.44
CA THR A 70 7.66 -3.41 -11.98
C THR A 70 7.60 -2.35 -13.08
N PHE A 71 8.75 -1.84 -13.49
CA PHE A 71 8.86 -0.92 -14.62
C PHE A 71 8.31 -1.53 -15.92
N GLU A 72 8.43 -2.86 -16.11
CA GLU A 72 7.83 -3.56 -17.26
C GLU A 72 6.31 -3.80 -17.12
N GLY A 73 5.67 -3.27 -16.08
CA GLY A 73 4.23 -3.37 -15.84
C GLY A 73 3.76 -4.72 -15.27
N LYS A 74 4.69 -5.60 -14.86
CA LYS A 74 4.34 -6.87 -14.21
C LYS A 74 3.95 -6.62 -12.75
N LEU A 75 3.02 -7.41 -12.22
CA LEU A 75 2.64 -7.32 -10.80
C LEU A 75 3.81 -7.82 -9.94
N ASP A 76 4.40 -6.95 -9.14
CA ASP A 76 5.52 -7.27 -8.25
C ASP A 76 5.00 -7.80 -6.90
N HIS A 77 4.12 -7.03 -6.27
CA HIS A 77 3.43 -7.43 -5.05
C HIS A 77 2.08 -6.75 -4.89
N ASP A 78 1.27 -7.29 -3.98
CA ASP A 78 0.04 -6.67 -3.55
C ASP A 78 -0.18 -6.76 -2.04
N ASP A 79 -0.82 -5.72 -1.52
CA ASP A 79 -1.11 -5.54 -0.12
C ASP A 79 -2.62 -5.45 0.09
N ARG A 80 -3.12 -6.22 1.05
CA ARG A 80 -4.51 -6.13 1.50
C ARG A 80 -4.56 -5.56 2.91
N TYR A 81 -4.86 -4.27 3.00
CA TYR A 81 -5.00 -3.55 4.26
C TYR A 81 -6.23 -4.04 5.04
N ARG A 82 -6.04 -4.29 6.33
CA ARG A 82 -7.02 -4.73 7.32
C ARG A 82 -7.05 -3.74 8.49
N HIS A 83 -7.89 -4.03 9.48
CA HIS A 83 -7.98 -3.23 10.69
C HIS A 83 -6.68 -3.23 11.51
N GLY A 84 -6.42 -2.15 12.26
CA GLY A 84 -5.29 -2.08 13.19
C GLY A 84 -3.91 -2.13 12.54
N GLY A 85 -3.79 -1.60 11.30
CA GLY A 85 -2.53 -1.53 10.55
C GLY A 85 -2.05 -2.88 10.00
N LEU A 86 -2.81 -3.96 10.17
CA LEU A 86 -2.48 -5.27 9.62
C LEU A 86 -2.61 -5.28 8.09
N MET A 87 -1.66 -5.93 7.41
CA MET A 87 -1.65 -6.10 5.97
C MET A 87 -1.34 -7.56 5.63
N LEU A 88 -2.08 -8.12 4.67
CA LEU A 88 -1.70 -9.38 4.02
C LEU A 88 -0.92 -9.04 2.77
N VAL A 89 0.30 -9.53 2.67
CA VAL A 89 1.24 -9.19 1.58
C VAL A 89 1.48 -10.43 0.72
N ARG A 90 1.52 -10.24 -0.59
CA ARG A 90 1.90 -11.27 -1.57
C ARG A 90 2.88 -10.69 -2.56
N HIS A 91 4.03 -11.35 -2.74
CA HIS A 91 4.95 -11.10 -3.84
C HIS A 91 4.77 -12.17 -4.92
N PHE A 92 5.07 -11.81 -6.16
CA PHE A 92 4.87 -12.66 -7.32
C PHE A 92 6.17 -12.92 -8.07
N HIS A 93 6.24 -14.10 -8.68
CA HIS A 93 7.23 -14.43 -9.70
C HIS A 93 6.88 -13.71 -11.01
N ALA A 94 7.84 -13.63 -11.92
CA ALA A 94 7.67 -12.97 -13.22
C ALA A 94 6.56 -13.60 -14.10
N ASN A 95 6.15 -14.85 -13.79
CA ASN A 95 5.05 -15.56 -14.44
C ASN A 95 3.68 -15.34 -13.76
N GLY A 96 3.61 -14.49 -12.74
CA GLY A 96 2.38 -14.15 -12.01
C GLY A 96 2.00 -15.13 -10.90
N GLN A 97 2.76 -16.20 -10.68
CA GLN A 97 2.54 -17.09 -9.54
C GLN A 97 3.06 -16.47 -8.25
N ILE A 98 2.44 -16.81 -7.11
CA ILE A 98 2.90 -16.28 -5.81
C ILE A 98 4.30 -16.81 -5.55
N ALA A 99 5.24 -15.93 -5.21
CA ALA A 99 6.57 -16.27 -4.76
C ALA A 99 6.65 -16.40 -3.24
N ARG A 100 6.01 -15.46 -2.54
CA ARG A 100 5.88 -15.50 -1.08
C ARG A 100 4.65 -14.75 -0.61
N ARG A 101 4.10 -15.17 0.52
CA ARG A 101 3.00 -14.47 1.18
C ARG A 101 3.12 -14.50 2.69
N GLY A 102 2.69 -13.43 3.33
CA GLY A 102 2.70 -13.34 4.79
C GLY A 102 2.00 -12.09 5.28
N GLN A 103 2.41 -11.64 6.47
CA GLN A 103 1.78 -10.53 7.15
C GLN A 103 2.79 -9.41 7.41
N ALA A 104 2.29 -8.19 7.31
CA ALA A 104 3.01 -6.98 7.66
C ALA A 104 2.13 -6.09 8.53
N ARG A 105 2.77 -5.18 9.27
CA ARG A 105 2.08 -4.18 10.05
C ARG A 105 2.61 -2.80 9.71
N LEU A 106 1.70 -1.86 9.54
CA LEU A 106 1.98 -0.43 9.55
C LEU A 106 1.57 0.10 10.94
N SER A 107 2.54 0.20 11.85
CA SER A 107 2.32 0.82 13.17
C SER A 107 2.54 2.32 13.05
N SER A 108 1.59 3.10 13.54
CA SER A 108 1.81 4.52 13.81
C SER A 108 2.00 4.68 15.31
N ASP A 109 3.24 4.72 15.76
CA ASP A 109 3.55 5.12 17.13
C ASP A 109 3.55 6.66 17.19
N THR A 110 3.64 7.28 18.38
CA THR A 110 3.53 8.74 18.55
C THR A 110 4.61 9.55 17.82
N VAL A 111 5.70 8.91 17.41
CA VAL A 111 6.87 9.58 16.84
C VAL A 111 7.18 9.13 15.41
N GLN A 112 6.87 7.88 15.04
CA GLN A 112 7.26 7.31 13.75
C GLN A 112 6.22 6.32 13.22
N VAL A 113 5.98 6.37 11.91
CA VAL A 113 5.28 5.31 11.18
C VAL A 113 6.31 4.22 10.84
N GLN A 114 6.09 3.01 11.33
CA GLN A 114 6.95 1.87 11.09
C GLN A 114 6.20 0.79 10.32
N TYR A 115 6.80 0.36 9.21
CA TYR A 115 6.36 -0.80 8.45
C TYR A 115 7.29 -1.97 8.75
N TYR A 116 6.74 -3.13 9.11
CA TYR A 116 7.55 -4.33 9.33
C TYR A 116 6.78 -5.62 9.03
N TRP A 117 7.49 -6.63 8.57
CA TRP A 117 6.96 -7.99 8.40
C TRP A 117 6.93 -8.74 9.72
N PHE A 118 5.95 -9.60 9.91
CA PHE A 118 5.87 -10.45 11.10
C PHE A 118 5.14 -11.77 10.80
N GLY A 119 5.27 -12.72 11.71
CA GLY A 119 4.62 -14.01 11.60
C GLY A 119 5.23 -14.88 10.50
N ILE A 120 4.52 -15.95 10.15
CA ILE A 120 4.98 -16.92 9.15
C ILE A 120 4.72 -16.38 7.75
N TRP A 121 5.77 -16.42 6.94
CA TRP A 121 5.75 -16.18 5.51
C TRP A 121 5.95 -17.50 4.79
N GLN A 122 5.03 -17.85 3.89
CA GLN A 122 5.11 -19.06 3.07
C GLN A 122 5.83 -18.73 1.76
N LEU A 123 6.73 -19.63 1.35
CA LEU A 123 7.52 -19.51 0.13
C LEU A 123 7.07 -20.54 -0.91
N TYR A 124 7.13 -20.15 -2.18
CA TYR A 124 6.66 -20.94 -3.32
C TYR A 124 7.65 -20.86 -4.48
N ASP A 125 7.76 -21.95 -5.24
CA ASP A 125 8.47 -21.93 -6.51
C ASP A 125 7.63 -21.29 -7.64
N ASP A 126 8.24 -21.18 -8.82
CA ASP A 126 7.63 -20.66 -10.03
C ASP A 126 6.55 -21.59 -10.61
N LYS A 127 6.26 -22.75 -9.99
CA LYS A 127 5.16 -23.65 -10.31
C LYS A 127 4.07 -23.63 -9.24
N GLY A 128 4.19 -22.73 -8.26
CA GLY A 128 3.21 -22.52 -7.20
C GLY A 128 3.26 -23.60 -6.12
N ARG A 129 4.30 -24.43 -6.11
CA ARG A 129 4.52 -25.44 -5.07
C ARG A 129 5.17 -24.78 -3.88
N ALA A 130 4.65 -25.04 -2.67
CA ALA A 130 5.24 -24.52 -1.45
C ALA A 130 6.60 -25.17 -1.23
N THR A 131 7.65 -24.35 -1.12
CA THR A 131 9.03 -24.79 -0.97
C THR A 131 9.55 -24.62 0.45
N GLY A 132 8.93 -23.74 1.23
CA GLY A 132 9.38 -23.45 2.58
C GLY A 132 8.60 -22.34 3.27
N TRP A 133 9.19 -21.86 4.35
CA TRP A 133 8.64 -20.78 5.15
C TRP A 133 9.75 -19.97 5.83
N GLU A 134 9.39 -18.76 6.23
CA GLU A 134 10.20 -17.86 7.05
C GLU A 134 9.34 -17.38 8.24
N LEU A 135 9.94 -17.14 9.40
CA LEU A 135 9.29 -16.47 10.52
C LEU A 135 9.95 -15.13 10.73
N TYR A 136 9.11 -14.11 10.82
CA TYR A 136 9.53 -12.75 11.09
C TYR A 136 9.03 -12.28 12.45
N ASP A 137 9.88 -11.55 13.16
CA ASP A 137 9.50 -10.74 14.32
C ASP A 137 9.99 -9.31 14.11
N LYS A 138 9.06 -8.35 14.11
CA LYS A 138 9.32 -6.93 13.87
C LYS A 138 10.28 -6.64 12.69
N GLY A 139 10.10 -7.35 11.58
CA GLY A 139 10.88 -7.19 10.36
C GLY A 139 12.14 -8.05 10.29
N TYR A 140 12.58 -8.65 11.40
CA TYR A 140 13.75 -9.51 11.45
C TYR A 140 13.35 -10.97 11.22
N ARG A 141 14.02 -11.64 10.27
CA ARG A 141 13.82 -13.07 10.05
C ARG A 141 14.46 -13.86 11.19
N THR A 142 13.65 -14.51 12.01
CA THR A 142 14.11 -15.25 13.20
C THR A 142 14.29 -16.74 12.94
N ALA A 143 13.65 -17.28 11.90
CA ALA A 143 13.80 -18.68 11.51
C ALA A 143 13.30 -18.91 10.08
N HIS A 144 13.69 -20.03 9.48
CA HIS A 144 13.19 -20.49 8.19
C HIS A 144 13.20 -22.03 8.13
N GLY A 145 12.51 -22.60 7.16
CA GLY A 145 12.49 -24.05 6.95
C GLY A 145 11.98 -24.42 5.56
N LEU A 146 12.12 -25.70 5.22
CA LEU A 146 11.68 -26.27 3.94
C LEU A 146 10.31 -26.94 4.10
N GLY A 147 9.56 -27.03 2.99
CA GLY A 147 8.24 -27.65 2.93
C GLY A 147 7.08 -26.76 3.41
N VAL A 148 5.87 -27.31 3.40
CA VAL A 148 4.61 -26.58 3.66
C VAL A 148 4.46 -26.11 5.12
N SER A 149 5.20 -26.68 6.07
CA SER A 149 4.96 -26.50 7.51
C SER A 149 6.12 -25.84 8.27
N LYS A 150 5.84 -24.66 8.86
CA LYS A 150 6.38 -24.30 10.18
C LYS A 150 5.41 -24.85 11.24
N PRO A 151 5.84 -25.67 12.21
CA PRO A 151 4.93 -26.53 12.96
C PRO A 151 3.97 -25.76 13.85
N ASP A 152 2.77 -26.33 14.03
CA ASP A 152 1.80 -25.95 15.05
C ASP A 152 2.52 -25.75 16.38
N ARG A 153 2.35 -24.56 16.97
CA ARG A 153 2.67 -24.37 18.38
C ARG A 153 1.61 -25.13 19.17
N ALA A 154 1.84 -26.44 19.36
CA ALA A 154 1.20 -27.37 20.28
C ALA A 154 -0.31 -27.19 20.53
N ALA A 155 -1.03 -28.30 20.36
CA ALA A 155 -2.11 -28.65 21.27
C ALA A 155 -1.72 -28.38 22.73
N LYS A 156 -2.15 -27.23 23.29
CA LYS A 156 -2.32 -26.96 24.72
C LYS A 156 -3.44 -25.92 24.89
N SER A 157 -4.68 -26.34 24.62
CA SER A 157 -5.80 -25.93 25.46
C SER A 157 -6.23 -27.15 26.28
N ASN A 158 -5.51 -27.42 27.37
CA ASN A 158 -6.05 -28.20 28.48
C ASN A 158 -5.66 -27.48 29.78
N GLN A 159 -6.67 -27.30 30.62
CA GLN A 159 -6.68 -26.69 31.95
C GLN A 159 -6.60 -25.15 32.03
N ALA A 160 -7.79 -24.55 32.09
CA ALA A 160 -8.04 -23.46 33.02
C ALA A 160 -7.78 -23.92 34.47
N PRO A 161 -7.16 -23.11 35.33
CA PRO A 161 -7.32 -23.29 36.76
C PRO A 161 -8.75 -22.87 37.12
N LYS A 162 -9.49 -23.77 37.75
CA LYS A 162 -10.62 -23.41 38.59
C LYS A 162 -10.05 -22.68 39.80
N GLU A 163 -10.47 -21.44 39.99
CA GLU A 163 -10.71 -20.85 41.31
C GLU A 163 -12.14 -20.34 41.34
#